data_AF-A0A5C5GG23-F1
#
_entry.id   AF-A0A5C5GG23-F1
#
_cell.length_a   1.000
_cell.length_b   1.000
_cell.length_c   1.000
_cell.angle_alpha   90.00
_cell.angle_beta   90.00
_cell.angle_gamma   90.00
#
_symmetry.space_group_name_H-M   'P 1'
#
loop_
_entity.id
_entity.type
_entity.pdbx_description
1 polymer ?
#
loop_
_entity_poly.entity_id
_entity_poly.type
_entity_poly.pdbx_seq_one_letter_code
_entity_poly.pdbx_strand_id
1 'polypeptide(L)' 'MPHALFHHTATHLELTCTSCRHTATIWRINADAQLVLLYRHEFERRVVCSRCGSKWPWVKALPPERRGQNRFG' A
#
# COMPACT_ATOMS: atom_id res chain seq x y z
N MET A 1 -6.29 17.38 -5.95
CA MET A 1 -7.38 16.42 -5.63
C MET A 1 -6.84 15.41 -4.64
N PRO A 2 -7.43 15.23 -3.45
CA PRO A 2 -6.92 14.27 -2.49
C PRO A 2 -7.16 12.83 -3.01
N HIS A 3 -6.08 12.06 -3.17
CA HIS A 3 -6.16 10.67 -3.62
C HIS A 3 -6.48 9.77 -2.42
N ALA A 4 -7.65 9.14 -2.45
CA ALA A 4 -8.02 8.10 -1.49
C ALA A 4 -6.96 6.98 -1.48
N LEU A 5 -6.68 6.42 -0.31
CA LEU A 5 -5.68 5.35 -0.14
C LEU A 5 -6.00 4.15 -1.05
N PHE A 6 -7.27 3.75 -1.05
CA PHE A 6 -7.81 2.82 -2.05
C PHE A 6 -8.59 3.62 -3.10
N HIS A 7 -8.08 3.66 -4.33
CA HIS A 7 -8.89 4.11 -5.46
C HIS A 7 -10.01 3.11 -5.75
N HIS A 8 -11.05 3.53 -6.47
CA HIS A 8 -12.28 2.75 -6.69
C HIS A 8 -12.03 1.30 -7.17
N THR A 9 -11.00 1.11 -7.99
CA THR A 9 -10.63 -0.21 -8.55
C THR A 9 -9.60 -0.98 -7.73
N ALA A 10 -9.01 -0.39 -6.68
CA ALA A 10 -7.96 -1.03 -5.91
C ALA A 10 -8.53 -2.03 -4.90
N THR A 11 -7.93 -3.22 -4.85
CA THR A 11 -8.27 -4.29 -3.89
C THR A 11 -7.20 -4.53 -2.85
N HIS A 12 -5.96 -4.13 -3.11
CA HIS A 12 -4.88 -4.24 -2.15
C HIS A 12 -3.87 -3.12 -2.32
N LEU A 13 -3.10 -2.89 -1.27
CA LEU A 13 -1.97 -1.98 -1.24
C LEU A 13 -0.70 -2.81 -1.08
N GLU A 14 0.30 -2.51 -1.89
CA GLU A 14 1.68 -2.92 -1.64
C GLU A 14 2.45 -1.78 -0.99
N LEU A 15 3.08 -2.10 0.13
CA LEU A 15 3.93 -1.21 0.90
C LEU A 15 5.36 -1.72 0.74
N THR A 16 6.31 -0.87 0.34
CA THR A 16 7.73 -1.23 0.27
C THR A 16 8.58 -0.28 1.09
N CYS A 17 9.38 -0.80 2.02
CA CYS A 17 10.26 -0.02 2.88
C CYS A 17 11.54 0.34 2.12
N THR A 18 11.95 1.61 2.11
CA THR A 18 13.21 2.04 1.48
C THR A 18 14.41 1.52 2.24
N SER A 19 14.34 1.53 3.57
CA SER A 19 15.48 1.20 4.43
C SER A 19 15.82 -0.29 4.39
N CYS A 20 14.83 -1.17 4.55
CA CYS A 20 15.05 -2.60 4.71
C CYS A 20 14.46 -3.46 3.59
N ARG A 21 13.88 -2.84 2.55
CA ARG A 21 13.23 -3.53 1.41
C ARG A 21 12.12 -4.51 1.81
N HIS A 22 11.65 -4.49 3.06
CA HIS A 22 10.49 -5.28 3.47
C HIS A 22 9.28 -4.84 2.65
N THR A 23 8.50 -5.80 2.19
CA THR A 23 7.24 -5.57 1.47
C THR A 23 6.07 -6.09 2.29
N ALA A 24 5.02 -5.30 2.45
CA ALA A 24 3.80 -5.69 3.15
C ALA A 24 2.58 -5.43 2.26
N THR A 25 1.62 -6.37 2.28
CA THR A 25 0.42 -6.28 1.45
C THR A 25 -0.81 -6.12 2.33
N ILE A 26 -1.59 -5.07 2.10
CA ILE A 26 -2.85 -4.82 2.83
C ILE A 26 -4.01 -5.01 1.85
N TRP A 27 -4.83 -6.01 2.10
CA TRP A 27 -6.05 -6.24 1.32
C TRP A 27 -7.19 -5.37 1.82
N ARG A 28 -7.91 -4.72 0.91
CA ARG A 28 -9.06 -3.86 1.22
C ARG A 28 -10.13 -4.58 2.03
N ILE A 29 -10.37 -5.85 1.72
CA ILE A 29 -11.34 -6.71 2.43
C ILE A 29 -10.96 -6.95 3.89
N ASN A 30 -9.66 -6.91 4.21
CA ASN A 30 -9.13 -7.09 5.56
C ASN A 30 -8.74 -5.74 6.19
N ALA A 31 -8.95 -4.63 5.48
CA ALA A 31 -8.58 -3.30 5.95
C ALA A 31 -9.72 -2.73 6.80
N ASP A 32 -9.35 -2.11 7.92
CA ASP A 32 -10.29 -1.40 8.76
C ASP A 32 -11.05 -0.32 7.98
N ALA A 33 -12.31 -0.06 8.34
CA ALA A 33 -13.14 0.94 7.66
C ALA A 33 -12.47 2.32 7.66
N GLN A 34 -11.78 2.66 8.75
CA GLN A 34 -11.00 3.91 8.87
C GLN A 34 -9.82 3.94 7.90
N LEU A 35 -9.20 2.79 7.62
CA LEU A 35 -8.07 2.67 6.70
C LEU A 35 -8.51 2.83 5.25
N VAL A 36 -9.71 2.35 4.91
CA VAL A 36 -10.29 2.52 3.57
C VAL A 36 -10.63 3.99 3.27
N LEU A 37 -11.03 4.75 4.29
CA LEU A 37 -11.39 6.18 4.18
C LEU A 37 -10.18 7.12 4.26
N LEU A 38 -9.01 6.62 4.67
CA LEU A 38 -7.80 7.42 4.76
C LEU A 38 -7.33 7.92 3.39
N TYR A 39 -6.75 9.12 3.37
CA TYR A 39 -6.03 9.60 2.21
C TYR A 39 -4.62 9.04 2.16
N ARG A 40 -4.09 8.83 0.95
CA ARG A 40 -2.74 8.28 0.75
C ARG A 40 -1.67 9.04 1.54
N HIS A 41 -1.69 10.37 1.48
CA HIS A 41 -0.69 11.21 2.15
C HIS A 41 -0.77 11.13 3.69
N GLU A 42 -1.96 10.87 4.25
CA GLU A 42 -2.12 10.69 5.70
C GLU A 42 -1.60 9.33 6.12
N PHE A 43 -1.90 8.31 5.33
CA PHE A 43 -1.41 6.96 5.54
C PHE A 43 0.13 6.92 5.47
N GLU A 44 0.74 7.52 4.44
CA GLU A 44 2.21 7.62 4.28
C GLU A 44 2.89 8.33 5.47
N ARG A 45 2.22 9.30 6.12
CA ARG A 45 2.76 9.97 7.31
C ARG A 45 2.74 9.10 8.57
N ARG A 46 1.74 8.22 8.69
CA ARG A 46 1.48 7.41 9.90
C ARG A 46 2.14 6.04 9.85
N VAL A 47 2.33 5.48 8.65
CA VAL A 47 2.79 4.10 8.48
C VAL A 47 4.29 3.96 8.76
N VAL A 48 4.66 2.99 9.59
CA VAL A 48 6.05 2.67 9.97
C VAL A 48 6.36 1.20 9.72
N CYS A 49 7.60 0.89 9.36
CA CYS A 49 8.01 -0.46 9.03
C CYS A 49 8.07 -1.29 10.30
N SER A 50 7.27 -2.35 10.36
CA SER A 50 7.26 -3.30 11.48
C SER A 50 8.61 -3.97 11.72
N ARG A 51 9.48 -4.05 10.70
CA ARG A 51 10.79 -4.70 10.79
C ARG A 51 11.92 -3.77 11.26
N CYS A 52 11.90 -2.49 10.86
CA CYS A 52 13.03 -1.58 11.09
C CYS A 52 12.64 -0.21 11.66
N GLY A 53 11.37 0.04 11.93
CA GLY A 53 10.86 1.30 12.48
C GLY A 53 10.91 2.50 11.52
N SER A 54 11.53 2.38 10.34
CA SER A 54 11.59 3.45 9.33
C SER A 54 10.22 3.72 8.71
N LYS A 55 9.96 4.96 8.29
CA LYS A 55 8.74 5.31 7.54
C LYS A 55 8.69 4.59 6.20
N TRP A 56 7.49 4.23 5.74
CA TRP A 56 7.35 3.64 4.41
C TRP A 56 7.34 4.73 3.33
N PRO A 57 8.24 4.65 2.34
CA PRO A 57 8.32 5.61 1.25
C PRO A 57 7.31 5.35 0.13
N TRP A 58 6.82 4.12 -0.03
CA TRP A 58 6.11 3.70 -1.23
C TRP A 58 4.87 2.88 -0.88
N VAL A 59 3.72 3.47 -1.19
CA VAL A 59 2.41 2.84 -1.15
C VAL A 59 1.88 2.75 -2.58
N LYS A 60 1.52 1.55 -3.01
CA LYS A 60 0.98 1.30 -4.35
C LYS A 60 -0.37 0.62 -4.23
N ALA A 61 -1.43 1.31 -4.63
CA ALA A 61 -2.75 0.72 -4.73
C ALA A 61 -2.86 -0.09 -6.04
N LEU A 62 -3.24 -1.35 -5.92
CA LEU A 62 -3.33 -2.28 -7.04
C LEU A 62 -4.76 -2.81 -7.20
N PRO A 63 -5.26 -2.96 -8.44
CA PRO A 63 -6.53 -3.62 -8.71
C PRO A 63 -6.46 -5.14 -8.46
N PRO A 64 -7.61 -5.84 -8.41
CA PRO A 64 -7.64 -7.30 -8.38
C PRO A 64 -7.10 -7.78 -9.72
N GLU A 65 -5.84 -8.21 -9.73
CA GLU A 65 -5.09 -8.74 -10.87
C GLU A 65 -5.45 -8.20 -12.27
N ARG A 66 -4.52 -7.47 -12.88
CA ARG A 66 -3.88 -8.11 -14.04
C ARG A 66 -2.67 -8.83 -13.49
N ARG A 67 -2.72 -10.16 -13.48
CA ARG A 67 -1.60 -11.05 -13.23
C ARG A 67 -0.53 -10.75 -14.28
N GLY A 68 0.32 -9.77 -13.97
CA GLY A 68 1.45 -9.35 -14.80
C GLY A 68 2.75 -9.98 -14.31
N GLN A 69 2.74 -11.26 -13.95
CA GLN A 69 3.97 -12.04 -14.04
C GLN A 69 4.21 -12.28 -15.52
N ASN A 70 5.08 -11.46 -16.11
CA ASN A 70 6.04 -11.85 -17.15
C ASN A 70 7.00 -10.66 -17.36
N ARG A 71 7.88 -10.46 -16.38
CA ARG A 71 9.14 -9.72 -16.54
C ARG A 71 10.26 -10.51 -15.86
N PHE A 72 10.52 -11.69 -16.41
CA PHE A 72 11.86 -12.27 -16.40
C PHE A 72 12.22 -12.45 -17.87
N GLY A 73 13.23 -11.68 -18.29
CA GLY A 73 13.96 -11.92 -19.52
C GLY A 73 15.06 -12.94 -19.31
#